data_AF-A0A9C9GDH0-F1
#
_entry.id   AF-A0A9C9GDH0-F1
#
_cell.length_a   1.000
_cell.length_b   1.000
_cell.length_c   1.000
_cell.angle_alpha   90.00
_cell.angle_beta   90.00
_cell.angle_gamma   90.00
#
_symmetry.space_group_name_H-M   'P 1'
#
loop_
_entity.id
_entity.type
_entity.pdbx_description
1 polymer ?
#
loop_
_entity_poly.entity_id
_entity_poly.type
_entity_poly.pdbx_seq_one_letter_code
_entity_poly.pdbx_strand_id
1 'polypeptide(L)'
;MAEVNRWTPSGSGAAIFGDDGKIRGSQPIFPVRLVTRAAQLDLGVEDVYLAWEITRLAGENLTSGEQEALLILILASRAAAAEGSTRLPLAADGLLGRILVPLSLPADELEAVDKLLREAGAVAAGGKPAGSRPGLADIFGGPEDYRPLIFDHGCLYIQKLHVLEERVGKNLRELIGSDPGSIENEQENRGVIERDAALKQALAEVFAVLPEGPPGRVEFNDRQKEAVCTALNGRIAVVSGRPGSGKTSIVAAILRVLARLGKPPLDAIALAAPTGKAADRMRRSIADHLKAIPNPDQADRRLLDRCPPSFTIHRLLGYSPGKEQFWYNEQNPLAEELVIIDESSMLDLALADQLLRALRPGAGLVLLGDADQLPPIEAGTVLRDLCRSKRAAEQNRVVILGKSYRAREEAAEGRSI
;
A
#
# COMPACT_ATOMS: atom_id res chain seq x y z
N MET A 1 -26.82 -28.55 -10.25
CA MET A 1 -26.00 -29.19 -11.31
C MET A 1 -26.08 -28.50 -12.68
N ALA A 2 -26.96 -27.50 -12.91
CA ALA A 2 -27.11 -26.87 -14.23
C ALA A 2 -26.30 -25.57 -14.46
N GLU A 3 -25.59 -25.04 -13.46
CA GLU A 3 -24.83 -23.77 -13.59
C GLU A 3 -23.30 -23.94 -13.68
N VAL A 4 -22.78 -25.17 -13.47
CA VAL A 4 -21.32 -25.44 -13.49
C VAL A 4 -20.73 -25.45 -14.93
N ASN A 5 -21.58 -25.52 -15.95
CA ASN A 5 -21.16 -25.74 -17.34
C ASN A 5 -20.86 -24.47 -18.17
N ARG A 6 -20.94 -23.26 -17.61
CA ARG A 6 -20.65 -22.03 -18.38
C ARG A 6 -19.16 -21.63 -18.42
N TRP A 7 -18.33 -22.24 -17.57
CA TRP A 7 -16.91 -21.89 -17.42
C TRP A 7 -15.96 -23.04 -17.78
N THR A 8 -16.27 -23.79 -18.83
CA THR A 8 -15.26 -24.54 -19.59
C THR A 8 -14.95 -23.74 -20.87
N PRO A 9 -14.03 -22.75 -20.85
CA PRO A 9 -13.86 -21.84 -21.96
C PRO A 9 -12.71 -22.30 -22.85
N SER A 10 -13.02 -23.22 -23.75
CA SER A 10 -12.68 -23.12 -25.18
C SER A 10 -13.24 -24.36 -25.87
N GLY A 11 -13.81 -24.17 -27.06
CA GLY A 11 -14.18 -25.25 -27.99
C GLY A 11 -12.97 -26.01 -28.51
N SER A 12 -12.11 -26.45 -27.61
CA SER A 12 -11.07 -27.40 -27.87
C SER A 12 -11.63 -28.77 -27.48
N GLY A 13 -12.12 -29.47 -28.51
CA GLY A 13 -11.73 -30.86 -28.68
C GLY A 13 -10.20 -31.01 -28.78
N ALA A 14 -9.39 -30.32 -27.97
CA ALA A 14 -7.98 -30.61 -27.79
C ALA A 14 -7.91 -31.77 -26.80
N ALA A 15 -8.26 -32.94 -27.34
CA ALA A 15 -7.78 -34.24 -26.95
C ALA A 15 -7.76 -34.53 -25.45
N ILE A 16 -8.93 -34.48 -24.77
CA ILE A 16 -9.10 -35.39 -23.64
C ILE A 16 -9.10 -36.82 -24.18
N PHE A 17 -9.73 -37.10 -25.33
CA PHE A 17 -9.79 -38.43 -25.93
C PHE A 17 -8.87 -38.53 -27.15
N GLY A 18 -8.05 -39.59 -27.24
CA GLY A 18 -7.50 -40.02 -28.53
C GLY A 18 -8.61 -40.55 -29.45
N ASP A 19 -8.31 -40.74 -30.74
CA ASP A 19 -9.25 -41.33 -31.73
C ASP A 19 -9.78 -42.74 -31.33
N ASP A 20 -9.19 -43.33 -30.29
CA ASP A 20 -9.56 -44.60 -29.65
C ASP A 20 -10.44 -44.44 -28.40
N GLY A 21 -10.87 -43.23 -28.05
CA GLY A 21 -11.72 -42.97 -26.89
C GLY A 21 -11.00 -43.10 -25.53
N LYS A 22 -9.66 -43.12 -25.52
CA LYS A 22 -8.86 -43.15 -24.28
C LYS A 22 -8.35 -41.78 -23.89
N ILE A 23 -8.29 -41.52 -22.58
CA ILE A 23 -7.80 -40.24 -22.07
C ILE A 23 -6.31 -40.09 -22.39
N ARG A 24 -5.93 -39.09 -23.21
CA ARG A 24 -4.51 -38.78 -23.47
C ARG A 24 -4.04 -37.67 -22.54
N GLY A 25 -3.43 -38.10 -21.43
CA GLY A 25 -2.65 -37.24 -20.54
C GLY A 25 -3.30 -36.95 -19.19
N SER A 26 -2.48 -36.86 -18.16
CA SER A 26 -2.86 -36.68 -16.74
C SER A 26 -3.05 -35.19 -16.38
N GLN A 27 -3.76 -34.45 -17.24
CA GLN A 27 -4.11 -33.06 -16.96
C GLN A 27 -5.06 -33.00 -15.75
N PRO A 28 -4.88 -32.05 -14.80
CA PRO A 28 -5.78 -31.93 -13.67
C PRO A 28 -7.20 -31.66 -14.14
N ILE A 29 -8.16 -32.41 -13.62
CA ILE A 29 -9.60 -32.18 -13.88
C ILE A 29 -10.02 -30.92 -13.12
N PHE A 30 -10.84 -30.06 -13.74
CA PHE A 30 -11.33 -28.86 -13.07
C PHE A 30 -12.05 -29.23 -11.75
N PRO A 31 -11.61 -28.70 -10.60
CA PRO A 31 -12.03 -29.19 -9.29
C PRO A 31 -13.36 -28.55 -8.85
N VAL A 32 -14.48 -29.04 -9.40
CA VAL A 32 -15.83 -28.51 -9.10
C VAL A 32 -16.14 -28.50 -7.59
N ARG A 33 -15.62 -29.48 -6.83
CA ARG A 33 -15.80 -29.53 -5.36
C ARG A 33 -15.14 -28.36 -4.63
N LEU A 34 -13.99 -27.88 -5.13
CA LEU A 34 -13.29 -26.74 -4.56
C LEU A 34 -14.00 -25.43 -4.84
N VAL A 35 -14.86 -25.33 -5.86
CA VAL A 35 -15.67 -24.12 -6.10
C VAL A 35 -16.57 -23.81 -4.91
N THR A 36 -17.24 -24.83 -4.36
CA THR A 36 -18.11 -24.64 -3.19
C THR A 36 -17.31 -24.30 -1.93
N ARG A 37 -16.11 -24.88 -1.77
CA ARG A 37 -15.23 -24.58 -0.62
C ARG A 37 -14.61 -23.18 -0.75
N ALA A 38 -14.19 -22.76 -1.94
CA ALA A 38 -13.61 -21.44 -2.20
C ALA A 38 -14.60 -20.31 -1.88
N ALA A 39 -15.90 -20.53 -2.10
CA ALA A 39 -16.93 -19.57 -1.68
C ALA A 39 -16.97 -19.31 -0.17
N GLN A 40 -16.45 -20.23 0.66
CA GLN A 40 -16.31 -20.01 2.12
C GLN A 40 -15.15 -19.08 2.48
N LEU A 41 -14.29 -18.78 1.50
CA LEU A 41 -13.17 -17.84 1.61
C LEU A 41 -13.46 -16.52 0.86
N ASP A 42 -14.73 -16.26 0.54
CA ASP A 42 -15.16 -15.13 -0.30
C ASP A 42 -14.49 -15.10 -1.69
N LEU A 43 -14.05 -16.26 -2.20
CA LEU A 43 -13.44 -16.40 -3.52
C LEU A 43 -14.46 -16.84 -4.58
N GLY A 44 -14.27 -16.34 -5.80
CA GLY A 44 -15.12 -16.62 -6.94
C GLY A 44 -14.67 -17.84 -7.75
N VAL A 45 -15.48 -18.21 -8.75
CA VAL A 45 -15.12 -19.26 -9.74
C VAL A 45 -13.84 -18.89 -10.49
N GLU A 46 -13.61 -17.59 -10.73
CA GLU A 46 -12.42 -17.07 -11.40
C GLU A 46 -11.12 -17.38 -10.63
N ASP A 47 -11.15 -17.31 -9.29
CA ASP A 47 -9.99 -17.67 -8.46
C ASP A 47 -9.66 -19.16 -8.56
N VAL A 48 -10.69 -20.01 -8.58
CA VAL A 48 -10.53 -21.46 -8.77
C VAL A 48 -10.03 -21.78 -10.16
N TYR A 49 -10.50 -21.05 -11.17
CA TYR A 49 -10.03 -21.19 -12.54
C TYR A 49 -8.56 -20.79 -12.68
N LEU A 50 -8.15 -19.67 -12.08
CA LEU A 50 -6.76 -19.26 -12.03
C LEU A 50 -5.88 -20.29 -11.31
N ALA A 51 -6.33 -20.80 -10.15
CA ALA A 51 -5.61 -21.84 -9.42
C ALA A 51 -5.43 -23.11 -10.25
N TRP A 52 -6.46 -23.49 -11.00
CA TRP A 52 -6.41 -24.62 -11.91
C TRP A 52 -5.44 -24.40 -13.07
N GLU A 53 -5.47 -23.25 -13.74
CA GLU A 53 -4.52 -22.93 -14.81
C GLU A 53 -3.07 -22.92 -14.32
N ILE A 54 -2.80 -22.35 -13.14
CA ILE A 54 -1.45 -22.40 -12.55
C ILE A 54 -1.05 -23.84 -12.26
N THR A 55 -1.95 -24.67 -11.72
CA THR A 55 -1.66 -26.09 -11.45
C THR A 55 -1.34 -26.87 -12.72
N ARG A 56 -1.95 -26.52 -13.86
CA ARG A 56 -1.64 -27.13 -15.16
C ARG A 56 -0.24 -26.82 -15.66
N LEU A 57 0.37 -25.69 -15.25
CA LEU A 57 1.74 -25.35 -15.62
C LEU A 57 2.75 -26.37 -15.06
N ALA A 58 2.43 -27.04 -13.95
CA ALA A 58 3.27 -28.12 -13.41
C ALA A 58 3.26 -29.41 -14.28
N GLY A 59 2.31 -29.49 -15.23
CA GLY A 59 2.14 -30.61 -16.15
C GLY A 59 1.79 -31.93 -15.47
N GLU A 60 2.17 -33.04 -16.11
CA GLU A 60 1.95 -34.42 -15.62
C GLU A 60 2.91 -34.81 -14.49
N ASN A 61 3.74 -33.89 -14.02
CA ASN A 61 4.82 -34.17 -13.07
C ASN A 61 4.34 -34.21 -11.60
N LEU A 62 3.08 -33.84 -11.35
CA LEU A 62 2.45 -33.88 -10.03
C LEU A 62 1.43 -35.00 -9.96
N THR A 63 1.43 -35.73 -8.85
CA THR A 63 0.36 -36.67 -8.50
C THR A 63 -0.96 -35.93 -8.27
N SER A 64 -2.09 -36.64 -8.35
CA SER A 64 -3.41 -36.02 -8.11
C SER A 64 -3.52 -35.36 -6.73
N GLY A 65 -2.92 -35.96 -5.69
CA GLY A 65 -2.90 -35.35 -4.34
C GLY A 65 -2.03 -34.09 -4.27
N GLU A 66 -0.91 -34.04 -5.00
CA GLU A 66 -0.07 -32.83 -5.09
C GLU A 66 -0.75 -31.72 -5.90
N GLN A 67 -1.47 -32.08 -6.97
CA GLN A 67 -2.28 -31.12 -7.74
C GLN A 67 -3.38 -30.51 -6.87
N GLU A 68 -4.08 -31.33 -6.08
CA GLU A 68 -5.12 -30.85 -5.15
C GLU A 68 -4.54 -29.99 -4.02
N ALA A 69 -3.42 -30.40 -3.43
CA ALA A 69 -2.70 -29.59 -2.45
C ALA A 69 -2.24 -28.25 -3.04
N LEU A 70 -1.75 -28.22 -4.28
CA LEU A 70 -1.34 -26.99 -4.95
C LEU A 70 -2.52 -26.05 -5.19
N LEU A 71 -3.65 -26.59 -5.66
CA LEU A 71 -4.90 -25.83 -5.80
C LEU A 71 -5.30 -25.17 -4.48
N ILE A 72 -5.29 -25.92 -3.37
CA ILE A 72 -5.61 -25.42 -2.03
C ILE A 72 -4.65 -24.30 -1.62
N LEU A 73 -3.34 -24.45 -1.87
CA LEU A 73 -2.35 -23.42 -1.53
C LEU A 73 -2.52 -22.13 -2.33
N ILE A 74 -2.84 -22.23 -3.62
CA ILE A 74 -3.10 -21.06 -4.45
C ILE A 74 -4.36 -20.35 -3.97
N LEU A 75 -5.44 -21.09 -3.68
CA LEU A 75 -6.67 -20.53 -3.11
C LEU A 75 -6.41 -19.88 -1.75
N ALA A 76 -5.61 -20.51 -0.89
CA ALA A 76 -5.26 -19.92 0.40
C ALA A 76 -4.45 -18.63 0.24
N SER A 77 -3.55 -18.57 -0.74
CA SER A 77 -2.77 -17.36 -1.06
C SER A 77 -3.66 -16.24 -1.63
N ARG A 78 -4.66 -16.61 -2.45
CA ARG A 78 -5.66 -15.68 -2.98
C ARG A 78 -6.58 -15.14 -1.88
N ALA A 79 -7.04 -16.00 -0.97
CA ALA A 79 -7.84 -15.61 0.19
C ALA A 79 -7.07 -14.66 1.10
N ALA A 80 -5.80 -14.95 1.39
CA ALA A 80 -4.94 -14.05 2.15
C ALA A 80 -4.83 -12.67 1.48
N ALA A 81 -4.68 -12.63 0.16
CA ALA A 81 -4.67 -11.38 -0.60
C ALA A 81 -5.99 -10.61 -0.56
N ALA A 82 -7.13 -11.32 -0.63
CA ALA A 82 -8.46 -10.73 -0.49
C ALA A 82 -8.72 -10.18 0.93
N GLU A 83 -8.11 -10.78 1.97
CA GLU A 83 -8.10 -10.26 3.34
C GLU A 83 -7.10 -9.10 3.56
N GLY A 84 -6.42 -8.65 2.50
CA GLY A 84 -5.50 -7.51 2.54
C GLY A 84 -4.04 -7.89 2.81
N SER A 85 -3.70 -9.17 2.96
CA SER A 85 -2.32 -9.62 3.18
C SER A 85 -1.54 -9.72 1.87
N THR A 86 -0.29 -9.27 1.85
CA THR A 86 0.57 -9.37 0.65
C THR A 86 1.17 -10.76 0.47
N ARG A 87 1.13 -11.58 1.53
CA ARG A 87 1.76 -12.89 1.63
C ARG A 87 0.99 -13.83 2.54
N LEU A 88 1.30 -15.11 2.45
CA LEU A 88 0.77 -16.16 3.29
C LEU A 88 1.87 -16.69 4.23
N PRO A 89 1.91 -16.26 5.50
CA PRO A 89 2.81 -16.84 6.50
C PRO A 89 2.55 -18.34 6.66
N LEU A 90 3.63 -19.14 6.60
CA LEU A 90 3.54 -20.61 6.58
C LEU A 90 3.59 -21.25 7.98
N ALA A 91 3.61 -20.45 9.04
CA ALA A 91 3.48 -20.97 10.40
C ALA A 91 2.11 -21.62 10.59
N ALA A 92 2.08 -22.84 11.15
CA ALA A 92 0.86 -23.65 11.28
C ALA A 92 -0.20 -23.01 12.20
N ASP A 93 0.22 -22.22 13.18
CA ASP A 93 -0.63 -21.39 14.06
C ASP A 93 -0.96 -20.01 13.47
N GLY A 94 -0.52 -19.74 12.24
CA GLY A 94 -0.64 -18.48 11.55
C GLY A 94 -1.87 -18.36 10.64
N LEU A 95 -1.72 -17.52 9.62
CA LEU A 95 -2.80 -17.19 8.67
C LEU A 95 -3.22 -18.40 7.82
N LEU A 96 -2.26 -19.25 7.40
CA LEU A 96 -2.55 -20.47 6.65
C LEU A 96 -3.52 -21.38 7.40
N GLY A 97 -3.23 -21.71 8.67
CA GLY A 97 -4.12 -22.53 9.49
C GLY A 97 -5.54 -21.93 9.59
N ARG A 98 -5.65 -20.62 9.79
CA ARG A 98 -6.94 -19.91 9.84
C ARG A 98 -7.73 -19.99 8.53
N ILE A 99 -7.06 -19.86 7.38
CA ILE A 99 -7.68 -19.94 6.05
C ILE A 99 -8.08 -21.38 5.69
N LEU A 100 -7.33 -22.38 6.15
CA LEU A 100 -7.67 -23.78 5.88
C LEU A 100 -8.86 -24.29 6.70
N VAL A 101 -9.14 -23.70 7.86
CA VAL A 101 -10.25 -24.12 8.75
C VAL A 101 -11.62 -24.09 8.04
N PRO A 102 -12.05 -22.99 7.39
CA PRO A 102 -13.31 -22.94 6.65
C PRO A 102 -13.46 -24.07 5.62
N LEU A 103 -12.38 -24.40 4.90
CA LEU A 103 -12.38 -25.39 3.84
C LEU A 103 -12.73 -26.82 4.32
N SER A 104 -12.64 -27.08 5.63
CA SER A 104 -13.00 -28.37 6.26
C SER A 104 -12.36 -29.57 5.55
N LEU A 105 -11.06 -29.46 5.28
CA LEU A 105 -10.28 -30.46 4.55
C LEU A 105 -10.12 -31.74 5.41
N PRO A 106 -10.21 -32.94 4.82
CA PRO A 106 -9.85 -34.18 5.50
C PRO A 106 -8.34 -34.24 5.81
N ALA A 107 -7.97 -35.11 6.75
CA ALA A 107 -6.61 -35.14 7.31
C ALA A 107 -5.53 -35.48 6.27
N ASP A 108 -5.87 -36.29 5.27
CA ASP A 108 -4.99 -36.64 4.14
C ASP A 108 -4.73 -35.46 3.20
N GLU A 109 -5.74 -34.62 2.93
CA GLU A 109 -5.56 -33.37 2.16
C GLU A 109 -4.66 -32.38 2.92
N LEU A 110 -4.82 -32.25 4.24
CA LEU A 110 -3.96 -31.40 5.07
C LEU A 110 -2.50 -31.91 5.08
N GLU A 111 -2.30 -33.21 5.24
CA GLU A 111 -0.96 -33.82 5.20
C GLU A 111 -0.29 -33.63 3.83
N ALA A 112 -1.07 -33.71 2.74
CA ALA A 112 -0.60 -33.45 1.39
C ALA A 112 -0.15 -31.99 1.20
N VAL A 113 -0.89 -31.02 1.75
CA VAL A 113 -0.50 -29.60 1.74
C VAL A 113 0.80 -29.38 2.50
N ASP A 114 0.94 -29.92 3.71
CA ASP A 114 2.16 -29.79 4.52
C ASP A 114 3.38 -30.46 3.87
N LYS A 115 3.18 -31.61 3.22
CA LYS A 115 4.22 -32.28 2.45
C LYS A 115 4.65 -31.43 1.26
N LEU A 116 3.69 -30.93 0.48
CA LEU A 116 3.94 -30.09 -0.69
C LEU A 116 4.70 -28.81 -0.31
N LEU A 117 4.30 -28.13 0.76
CA LEU A 117 4.99 -26.92 1.26
C LEU A 117 6.45 -27.18 1.62
N ARG A 118 6.74 -28.30 2.31
CA ARG A 118 8.11 -28.67 2.68
C ARG A 118 8.99 -28.92 1.46
N GLU A 119 8.47 -29.64 0.47
CA GLU A 119 9.19 -29.94 -0.76
C GLU A 119 9.37 -28.72 -1.65
N ALA A 120 8.33 -27.89 -1.78
CA ALA A 120 8.37 -26.64 -2.52
C ALA A 120 9.37 -25.64 -1.89
N GLY A 121 9.41 -25.55 -0.56
CA GLY A 121 10.40 -24.75 0.16
C GLY A 121 11.84 -25.23 -0.09
N ALA A 122 12.06 -26.55 -0.20
CA ALA A 122 13.38 -27.09 -0.55
C ALA A 122 13.80 -26.74 -1.98
N VAL A 123 12.86 -26.78 -2.94
CA VAL A 123 13.08 -26.36 -4.33
C VAL A 123 13.43 -24.87 -4.41
N ALA A 124 12.66 -24.02 -3.73
CA ALA A 124 12.88 -22.57 -3.74
C ALA A 124 14.20 -22.14 -3.07
N ALA A 125 14.70 -22.92 -2.10
CA ALA A 125 15.98 -22.66 -1.44
C ALA A 125 17.22 -22.97 -2.33
N GLY A 126 17.04 -23.30 -3.61
CA GLY A 126 18.12 -23.70 -4.51
C GLY A 126 18.74 -25.05 -4.17
N GLY A 127 18.17 -25.76 -3.18
CA GLY A 127 18.48 -27.16 -2.96
C GLY A 127 17.96 -27.92 -4.15
N LYS A 128 18.85 -28.36 -5.06
CA LYS A 128 18.49 -29.43 -6.00
C LYS A 128 17.92 -30.55 -5.12
N PRO A 129 16.60 -30.81 -5.13
CA PRO A 129 16.12 -32.02 -4.48
C PRO A 129 16.86 -33.14 -5.20
N ALA A 130 17.30 -34.17 -4.48
CA ALA A 130 17.84 -35.35 -5.12
C ALA A 130 16.81 -35.85 -6.15
N GLY A 131 17.02 -35.57 -7.44
CA GLY A 131 15.99 -35.62 -8.48
C GLY A 131 15.14 -34.35 -8.56
N SER A 132 15.50 -33.43 -9.46
CA SER A 132 14.72 -32.22 -9.78
C SER A 132 13.28 -32.59 -10.16
N ARG A 133 12.32 -32.36 -9.26
CA ARG A 133 10.87 -32.50 -9.52
C ARG A 133 10.42 -31.36 -10.44
N PRO A 134 10.34 -31.57 -11.77
CA PRO A 134 10.25 -30.47 -12.73
C PRO A 134 8.99 -29.63 -12.52
N GLY A 135 7.85 -30.29 -12.24
CA GLY A 135 6.58 -29.60 -12.02
C GLY A 135 6.56 -28.64 -10.84
N LEU A 136 7.28 -28.92 -9.74
CA LEU A 136 7.33 -28.00 -8.60
C LEU A 136 8.22 -26.79 -8.89
N ALA A 137 9.36 -27.01 -9.56
CA ALA A 137 10.27 -25.93 -9.94
C ALA A 137 9.65 -24.97 -10.97
N ASP A 138 8.60 -25.40 -11.67
CA ASP A 138 7.85 -24.53 -12.59
C ASP A 138 6.87 -23.59 -11.89
N ILE A 139 6.45 -23.95 -10.68
CA ILE A 139 5.45 -23.20 -9.90
C ILE A 139 6.09 -22.38 -8.77
N PHE A 140 7.09 -22.95 -8.11
CA PHE A 140 7.72 -22.39 -6.92
C PHE A 140 9.13 -21.93 -7.22
N GLY A 141 9.48 -20.75 -6.70
CA GLY A 141 10.82 -20.17 -6.79
C GLY A 141 11.23 -19.44 -5.52
N GLY A 142 12.51 -19.10 -5.44
CA GLY A 142 13.05 -18.16 -4.44
C GLY A 142 12.84 -16.70 -4.85
N PRO A 143 13.33 -15.73 -4.04
CA PRO A 143 13.05 -14.30 -4.23
C PRO A 143 13.49 -13.73 -5.59
N GLU A 144 14.56 -14.28 -6.18
CA GLU A 144 15.10 -13.82 -7.46
C GLU A 144 14.49 -14.53 -8.68
N ASP A 145 13.63 -15.54 -8.46
CA ASP A 145 13.04 -16.34 -9.53
C ASP A 145 11.75 -15.71 -10.08
N TYR A 146 11.48 -15.92 -11.37
CA TYR A 146 10.21 -15.55 -12.00
C TYR A 146 9.27 -16.76 -12.05
N ARG A 147 8.66 -17.09 -10.90
CA ARG A 147 7.72 -18.22 -10.74
C ARG A 147 6.40 -17.76 -10.14
N PRO A 148 5.26 -18.41 -10.44
CA PRO A 148 3.94 -17.99 -9.94
C PRO A 148 3.87 -17.79 -8.42
N LEU A 149 4.52 -18.67 -7.67
CA LEU A 149 4.59 -18.63 -6.21
C LEU A 149 6.05 -18.49 -5.75
N ILE A 150 6.30 -17.55 -4.84
CA ILE A 150 7.64 -17.24 -4.34
C ILE A 150 7.72 -17.55 -2.85
N PHE A 151 8.74 -18.30 -2.45
CA PHE A 151 9.09 -18.47 -1.04
C PHE A 151 10.10 -17.41 -0.62
N ASP A 152 9.71 -16.61 0.36
CA ASP A 152 10.60 -15.62 0.94
C ASP A 152 10.27 -15.41 2.42
N HIS A 153 11.32 -15.30 3.26
CA HIS A 153 11.20 -15.04 4.69
C HIS A 153 10.18 -15.90 5.46
N GLY A 154 10.05 -17.19 5.11
CA GLY A 154 9.09 -18.11 5.74
C GLY A 154 7.62 -17.86 5.36
N CYS A 155 7.39 -17.10 4.29
CA CYS A 155 6.08 -16.82 3.72
C CYS A 155 6.02 -17.30 2.26
N LEU A 156 4.80 -17.57 1.81
CA LEU A 156 4.49 -17.82 0.42
C LEU A 156 3.85 -16.57 -0.19
N TYR A 157 4.34 -16.15 -1.34
CA TYR A 157 3.85 -14.97 -2.05
C TYR A 157 3.28 -15.35 -3.40
N ILE A 158 2.27 -14.58 -3.83
CA ILE A 158 1.97 -14.43 -5.25
C ILE A 158 3.06 -13.53 -5.85
N GLN A 159 3.70 -13.98 -6.94
CA GLN A 159 4.85 -13.31 -7.56
C GLN A 159 4.68 -11.79 -7.72
N LYS A 160 3.52 -11.35 -8.21
CA LYS A 160 3.22 -9.93 -8.40
C LYS A 160 3.31 -9.14 -7.08
N LEU A 161 2.78 -9.68 -5.99
CA LEU A 161 2.78 -9.01 -4.69
C LEU A 161 4.18 -8.94 -4.08
N HIS A 162 4.98 -10.00 -4.25
CA HIS A 162 6.38 -10.02 -3.84
C HIS A 162 7.18 -8.89 -4.51
N VAL A 163 7.11 -8.79 -5.85
CA VAL A 163 7.80 -7.72 -6.60
C VAL A 163 7.36 -6.32 -6.17
N LEU A 164 6.05 -6.13 -5.92
CA LEU A 164 5.55 -4.85 -5.44
C LEU A 164 6.05 -4.53 -4.03
N GLU A 165 6.06 -5.50 -3.11
CA GLU A 165 6.52 -5.34 -1.73
C GLU A 165 8.00 -4.99 -1.68
N GLU A 166 8.83 -5.68 -2.46
CA GLU A 166 10.26 -5.39 -2.56
C GLU A 166 10.54 -3.99 -3.11
N ARG A 167 9.83 -3.60 -4.18
CA ARG A 167 10.03 -2.29 -4.82
C ARG A 167 9.58 -1.15 -3.92
N VAL A 168 8.40 -1.28 -3.32
CA VAL A 168 7.88 -0.31 -2.33
C VAL A 168 8.83 -0.23 -1.14
N GLY A 169 9.26 -1.38 -0.60
CA GLY A 169 10.19 -1.45 0.53
C GLY A 169 11.56 -0.85 0.20
N LYS A 170 12.07 -1.00 -1.02
CA LYS A 170 13.31 -0.36 -1.49
C LYS A 170 13.13 1.17 -1.54
N ASN A 171 12.12 1.66 -2.26
CA ASN A 171 11.89 3.10 -2.44
C ASN A 171 11.62 3.79 -1.09
N LEU A 172 10.86 3.18 -0.19
CA LEU A 172 10.63 3.71 1.15
C LEU A 172 11.91 3.76 1.99
N ARG A 173 12.79 2.75 1.91
CA ARG A 173 14.10 2.78 2.61
C ARG A 173 14.98 3.91 2.11
N GLU A 174 14.98 4.17 0.80
CA GLU A 174 15.69 5.30 0.20
C GLU A 174 15.12 6.64 0.69
N LEU A 175 13.80 6.81 0.71
CA LEU A 175 13.16 8.02 1.23
C LEU A 175 13.40 8.24 2.73
N ILE A 176 13.35 7.18 3.54
CA ILE A 176 13.57 7.26 4.99
C ILE A 176 15.03 7.63 5.31
N GLY A 177 15.99 7.04 4.58
CA GLY A 177 17.41 7.22 4.81
C GLY A 177 18.02 8.45 4.14
N SER A 178 17.29 9.13 3.26
CA SER A 178 17.76 10.35 2.60
C SER A 178 17.40 11.58 3.42
N ASP A 179 18.38 12.39 3.78
CA ASP A 179 18.13 13.74 4.29
C ASP A 179 17.96 14.73 3.13
N PRO A 180 17.13 15.77 3.29
CA PRO A 180 17.00 16.81 2.28
C PRO A 180 18.28 17.66 2.23
N GLY A 181 19.28 17.18 1.49
CA GLY A 181 20.55 17.89 1.28
C GLY A 181 21.83 17.06 1.36
N SER A 182 21.79 15.72 1.37
CA SER A 182 23.02 14.91 1.34
C SER A 182 23.63 14.85 -0.07
N ILE A 183 24.20 15.96 -0.53
CA ILE A 183 25.27 16.00 -1.54
C ILE A 183 26.43 16.75 -0.88
N GLU A 184 27.50 16.04 -0.57
CA GLU A 184 28.64 16.54 0.22
C GLU A 184 29.36 17.71 -0.50
N ASN A 185 29.21 18.95 -0.03
CA ASN A 185 30.08 20.10 -0.38
C ASN A 185 30.08 21.19 0.71
N GLU A 186 31.24 21.73 1.07
CA GLU A 186 31.44 22.73 2.14
C GLU A 186 30.71 24.07 1.92
N GLN A 187 30.36 24.42 0.67
CA GLN A 187 29.54 25.61 0.35
C GLN A 187 28.05 25.42 0.72
N GLU A 188 27.55 24.18 0.81
CA GLU A 188 26.17 23.90 1.23
C GLU A 188 25.99 23.98 2.75
N ASN A 189 27.02 23.75 3.58
CA ASN A 189 26.89 23.86 5.04
C ASN A 189 26.40 25.23 5.50
N ARG A 190 26.82 26.31 4.83
CA ARG A 190 26.32 27.66 5.10
C ARG A 190 24.86 27.83 4.65
N GLY A 191 24.52 27.27 3.49
CA GLY A 191 23.14 27.23 3.00
C GLY A 191 22.19 26.37 3.86
N VAL A 192 22.70 25.30 4.48
CA VAL A 192 21.98 24.45 5.44
C VAL A 192 21.72 25.23 6.73
N ILE A 193 22.72 25.92 7.29
CA ILE A 193 22.54 26.74 8.49
C ILE A 193 21.55 27.89 8.25
N GLU A 194 21.66 28.58 7.11
CA GLU A 194 20.73 29.66 6.73
C GLU A 194 19.31 29.13 6.49
N ARG A 195 19.18 27.96 5.84
CA ARG A 195 17.89 27.26 5.67
C ARG A 195 17.29 26.87 7.01
N ASP A 196 18.08 26.34 7.94
CA ASP A 196 17.62 25.95 9.27
C ASP A 196 17.16 27.16 10.09
N ALA A 197 17.88 28.28 10.00
CA ALA A 197 17.48 29.53 10.64
C ALA A 197 16.17 30.07 10.06
N ALA A 198 16.05 30.11 8.72
CA ALA A 198 14.84 30.55 8.04
C ALA A 198 13.64 29.63 8.35
N LEU A 199 13.85 28.31 8.39
CA LEU A 199 12.83 27.34 8.76
C LEU A 199 12.36 27.53 10.20
N LYS A 200 13.28 27.69 11.15
CA LYS A 200 12.95 27.98 12.56
C LYS A 200 12.15 29.27 12.69
N GLN A 201 12.53 30.32 11.97
CA GLN A 201 11.80 31.58 11.94
C GLN A 201 10.39 31.39 11.38
N ALA A 202 10.25 30.77 10.21
CA ALA A 202 8.95 30.54 9.58
C ALA A 202 8.03 29.66 10.45
N LEU A 203 8.57 28.64 11.13
CA LEU A 203 7.82 27.83 12.10
C LEU A 203 7.33 28.68 13.27
N ALA A 204 8.19 29.53 13.84
CA ALA A 204 7.82 30.41 14.95
C ALA A 204 6.70 31.39 14.54
N GLU A 205 6.80 31.99 13.35
CA GLU A 205 5.78 32.87 12.80
C GLU A 205 4.43 32.16 12.61
N VAL A 206 4.44 30.96 12.02
CA VAL A 206 3.22 30.17 11.78
C VAL A 206 2.56 29.73 13.08
N PHE A 207 3.35 29.33 14.09
CA PHE A 207 2.80 28.92 15.38
C PHE A 207 2.41 30.09 16.29
N ALA A 208 2.90 31.30 16.04
CA ALA A 208 2.48 32.52 16.73
C ALA A 208 1.14 33.06 16.20
N VAL A 209 0.87 32.89 14.89
CA VAL A 209 -0.37 33.36 14.25
C VAL A 209 -1.31 32.19 14.00
N LEU A 210 -2.20 31.96 14.96
CA LEU A 210 -3.15 30.85 14.96
C LEU A 210 -4.48 31.22 14.30
N PRO A 211 -5.18 30.26 13.66
CA PRO A 211 -6.52 30.51 13.13
C PRO A 211 -7.54 30.77 14.24
N GLU A 212 -8.44 31.71 13.99
CA GLU A 212 -9.57 32.07 14.85
C GLU A 212 -10.88 31.67 14.16
N GLY A 213 -11.61 30.72 14.74
CA GLY A 213 -12.87 30.20 14.18
C GLY A 213 -14.02 30.13 15.21
N PRO A 214 -15.17 29.55 14.83
CA PRO A 214 -16.34 29.40 15.71
C PRO A 214 -16.08 28.70 17.07
N PRO A 215 -15.06 27.81 17.24
CA PRO A 215 -14.68 27.30 18.56
C PRO A 215 -13.56 28.11 19.27
N GLY A 216 -13.13 29.24 18.72
CA GLY A 216 -12.02 30.08 19.22
C GLY A 216 -10.70 29.83 18.49
N ARG A 217 -9.57 30.11 19.17
CA ARG A 217 -8.22 29.91 18.65
C ARG A 217 -7.88 28.42 18.53
N VAL A 218 -7.44 28.00 17.35
CA VAL A 218 -6.99 26.62 17.11
C VAL A 218 -5.51 26.51 17.46
N GLU A 219 -5.21 26.10 18.69
CA GLU A 219 -3.84 25.87 19.14
C GLU A 219 -3.28 24.52 18.68
N PHE A 220 -2.05 24.55 18.14
CA PHE A 220 -1.29 23.33 17.85
C PHE A 220 -0.67 22.77 19.12
N ASN A 221 -0.97 21.52 19.44
CA ASN A 221 -0.24 20.81 20.50
C ASN A 221 1.16 20.40 20.05
N ASP A 222 1.99 19.96 20.99
CA ASP A 222 3.40 19.62 20.73
C ASP A 222 3.55 18.52 19.66
N ARG A 223 2.66 17.52 19.63
CA ARG A 223 2.67 16.46 18.61
C ARG A 223 2.30 16.98 17.22
N GLN A 224 1.37 17.94 17.12
CA GLN A 224 1.04 18.54 15.84
C GLN A 224 2.18 19.46 15.35
N LYS A 225 2.85 20.19 16.26
CA LYS A 225 4.06 20.95 15.92
C LYS A 225 5.19 20.02 15.46
N GLU A 226 5.41 18.93 16.17
CA GLU A 226 6.36 17.86 15.81
C GLU A 226 6.04 17.29 14.42
N ALA A 227 4.77 17.05 14.09
CA ALA A 227 4.36 16.58 12.77
C ALA A 227 4.68 17.58 11.66
N VAL A 228 4.45 18.88 11.86
CA VAL A 228 4.83 19.93 10.90
C VAL A 228 6.35 19.96 10.72
N CYS A 229 7.13 19.96 11.81
CA CYS A 229 8.58 19.94 11.76
C CYS A 229 9.11 18.69 11.03
N THR A 230 8.55 17.52 11.34
CA THR A 230 8.93 16.24 10.73
C THR A 230 8.68 16.24 9.22
N ALA A 231 7.54 16.79 8.78
CA ALA A 231 7.20 16.93 7.36
C ALA A 231 8.14 17.86 6.58
N LEU A 232 8.82 18.79 7.25
CA LEU A 232 9.69 19.78 6.63
C LEU A 232 11.19 19.42 6.69
N ASN A 233 11.56 18.50 7.58
CA ASN A 233 12.95 18.08 7.82
C ASN A 233 13.34 16.77 7.11
N GLY A 234 12.45 16.19 6.31
CA GLY A 234 12.67 14.89 5.68
C GLY A 234 12.13 14.80 4.26
N ARG A 235 12.59 13.77 3.53
CA ARG A 235 11.99 13.39 2.25
C ARG A 235 10.74 12.53 2.43
N ILE A 236 10.50 12.00 3.61
CA ILE A 236 9.24 11.34 3.96
C ILE A 236 8.80 11.71 5.36
N ALA A 237 7.50 11.93 5.54
CA ALA A 237 6.88 12.02 6.85
C ALA A 237 5.55 11.29 6.87
N VAL A 238 5.29 10.61 7.98
CA VAL A 238 4.05 9.86 8.22
C VAL A 238 3.37 10.44 9.45
N VAL A 239 2.15 10.93 9.27
CA VAL A 239 1.34 11.52 10.34
C VAL A 239 0.07 10.69 10.50
N SER A 240 0.04 9.90 11.57
CA SER A 240 -1.11 9.06 11.90
C SER A 240 -1.94 9.69 13.02
N GLY A 241 -3.26 9.71 12.87
CA GLY A 241 -4.15 10.20 13.91
C GLY A 241 -5.62 9.98 13.59
N ARG A 242 -6.43 9.80 14.63
CA ARG A 242 -7.89 9.59 14.52
C ARG A 242 -8.62 10.74 13.81
N PRO A 243 -9.85 10.54 13.31
CA PRO A 243 -10.68 11.64 12.82
C PRO A 243 -10.76 12.78 13.84
N GLY A 244 -10.62 14.01 13.37
CA GLY A 244 -10.62 15.19 14.24
C GLY A 244 -9.32 15.48 15.00
N SER A 245 -8.22 14.77 14.72
CA SER A 245 -6.89 15.05 15.31
C SER A 245 -6.17 16.28 14.72
N GLY A 246 -6.77 16.98 13.76
CA GLY A 246 -6.20 18.18 13.15
C GLY A 246 -5.21 17.95 12.02
N LYS A 247 -5.21 16.77 11.37
CA LYS A 247 -4.33 16.45 10.22
C LYS A 247 -4.37 17.51 9.12
N THR A 248 -5.55 17.99 8.74
CA THR A 248 -5.65 19.03 7.71
C THR A 248 -5.12 20.40 8.19
N SER A 249 -5.16 20.69 9.48
CA SER A 249 -4.51 21.88 10.06
C SER A 249 -2.99 21.76 10.00
N ILE A 250 -2.44 20.55 10.17
CA ILE A 250 -1.00 20.28 9.95
C ILE A 250 -0.64 20.55 8.48
N VAL A 251 -1.43 20.07 7.52
CA VAL A 251 -1.21 20.36 6.09
C VAL A 251 -1.21 21.87 5.82
N ALA A 252 -2.19 22.61 6.36
CA ALA A 252 -2.24 24.05 6.20
C ALA A 252 -1.01 24.74 6.82
N ALA A 253 -0.56 24.31 8.01
CA ALA A 253 0.66 24.83 8.63
C ALA A 253 1.92 24.54 7.80
N ILE A 254 2.07 23.34 7.24
CA ILE A 254 3.16 22.99 6.32
C ILE A 254 3.17 23.96 5.14
N LEU A 255 2.03 24.14 4.48
CA LEU A 255 1.91 25.06 3.34
C LEU A 255 2.24 26.51 3.70
N ARG A 256 1.81 26.96 4.88
CA ARG A 256 2.12 28.31 5.39
C ARG A 256 3.61 28.52 5.64
N VAL A 257 4.32 27.51 6.16
CA VAL A 257 5.78 27.56 6.33
C VAL A 257 6.47 27.58 4.96
N LEU A 258 6.09 26.67 4.05
CA LEU A 258 6.67 26.61 2.70
C LEU A 258 6.44 27.90 1.90
N ALA A 259 5.27 28.53 2.04
CA ALA A 259 4.98 29.83 1.41
C ALA A 259 5.92 30.96 1.89
N ARG A 260 6.34 30.92 3.15
CA ARG A 260 7.30 31.88 3.74
C ARG A 260 8.72 31.61 3.30
N LEU A 261 9.10 30.32 3.24
CA LEU A 261 10.42 29.91 2.73
C LEU A 261 10.56 30.12 1.22
N GLY A 262 9.45 30.09 0.48
CA GLY A 262 9.42 30.18 -0.98
C GLY A 262 10.03 28.96 -1.69
N LYS A 263 10.26 27.85 -0.96
CA LYS A 263 10.88 26.63 -1.48
C LYS A 263 10.23 25.38 -0.84
N PRO A 264 9.74 24.41 -1.63
CA PRO A 264 9.54 24.52 -3.08
C PRO A 264 8.48 25.58 -3.41
N PRO A 265 8.44 26.09 -4.66
CA PRO A 265 7.34 26.91 -5.15
C PRO A 265 5.98 26.22 -4.93
N LEU A 266 4.93 26.98 -4.65
CA LEU A 266 3.60 26.41 -4.34
C LEU A 266 3.02 25.58 -5.50
N ASP A 267 3.36 25.88 -6.73
CA ASP A 267 2.98 25.12 -7.93
C ASP A 267 3.77 23.83 -8.13
N ALA A 268 4.85 23.63 -7.39
CA ALA A 268 5.58 22.37 -7.29
C ALA A 268 5.11 21.49 -6.11
N ILE A 269 3.97 21.83 -5.49
CA ILE A 269 3.34 21.03 -4.43
C ILE A 269 2.05 20.41 -4.96
N ALA A 270 1.89 19.10 -4.80
CA ALA A 270 0.63 18.41 -5.06
C ALA A 270 -0.04 17.98 -3.75
N LEU A 271 -1.35 18.21 -3.66
CA LEU A 271 -2.20 17.61 -2.65
C LEU A 271 -3.01 16.49 -3.30
N ALA A 272 -3.09 15.33 -2.67
CA ALA A 272 -3.93 14.24 -3.17
C ALA A 272 -4.60 13.43 -2.05
N ALA A 273 -5.67 12.73 -2.42
CA ALA A 273 -6.36 11.78 -1.57
C ALA A 273 -6.88 10.59 -2.40
N PRO A 274 -7.21 9.44 -1.80
CA PRO A 274 -7.72 8.27 -2.53
C PRO A 274 -9.03 8.54 -3.27
N THR A 275 -9.92 9.36 -2.72
CA THR A 275 -11.25 9.63 -3.27
C THR A 275 -11.48 11.11 -3.56
N GLY A 276 -12.35 11.42 -4.54
CA GLY A 276 -12.68 12.81 -4.89
C GLY A 276 -13.30 13.58 -3.72
N LYS A 277 -14.18 12.92 -2.94
CA LYS A 277 -14.79 13.51 -1.74
C LYS A 277 -13.74 13.89 -0.68
N ALA A 278 -12.73 13.04 -0.48
CA ALA A 278 -11.63 13.33 0.44
C ALA A 278 -10.77 14.49 -0.06
N ALA A 279 -10.44 14.52 -1.35
CA ALA A 279 -9.70 15.62 -1.97
C ALA A 279 -10.43 16.96 -1.84
N ASP A 280 -11.73 17.00 -2.16
CA ASP A 280 -12.56 18.22 -2.02
C ASP A 280 -12.72 18.67 -0.57
N ARG A 281 -12.80 17.72 0.36
CA ARG A 281 -12.85 18.02 1.80
C ARG A 281 -11.54 18.63 2.27
N MET A 282 -10.40 18.04 1.91
CA MET A 282 -9.07 18.56 2.24
C MET A 282 -8.89 19.97 1.71
N ARG A 283 -9.21 20.21 0.43
CA ARG A 283 -9.13 21.55 -0.19
C ARG A 283 -9.96 22.58 0.56
N ARG A 284 -11.22 22.26 0.90
CA ARG A 284 -12.10 23.18 1.64
C ARG A 284 -11.56 23.45 3.04
N SER A 285 -11.17 22.42 3.77
CA SER A 285 -10.63 22.56 5.13
C SER A 285 -9.33 23.38 5.16
N ILE A 286 -8.46 23.28 4.16
CA ILE A 286 -7.28 24.15 4.03
C ILE A 286 -7.72 25.60 3.77
N ALA A 287 -8.64 25.82 2.81
CA ALA A 287 -9.12 27.16 2.49
C ALA A 287 -9.79 27.84 3.70
N ASP A 288 -10.61 27.11 4.44
CA ASP A 288 -11.28 27.62 5.65
C ASP A 288 -10.26 27.93 6.75
N HIS A 289 -9.25 27.09 6.94
CA HIS A 289 -8.16 27.34 7.87
C HIS A 289 -7.39 28.63 7.53
N LEU A 290 -7.09 28.85 6.25
CA LEU A 290 -6.38 30.04 5.80
C LEU A 290 -7.21 31.32 5.94
N LYS A 291 -8.52 31.26 5.68
CA LYS A 291 -9.45 32.39 5.89
C LYS A 291 -9.61 32.76 7.36
N ALA A 292 -9.45 31.80 8.26
CA ALA A 292 -9.51 31.99 9.70
C ALA A 292 -8.24 32.64 10.28
N ILE A 293 -7.18 32.84 9.50
CA ILE A 293 -5.95 33.47 10.00
C ILE A 293 -6.21 34.98 10.24
N PRO A 294 -6.02 35.47 11.48
CA PRO A 294 -6.14 36.90 11.75
C PRO A 294 -4.95 37.65 11.14
N ASN A 295 -5.23 38.79 10.49
CA ASN A 295 -4.23 39.66 9.87
C ASN A 295 -3.23 38.90 8.95
N PRO A 296 -3.69 38.22 7.89
CA PRO A 296 -2.83 37.40 7.04
C PRO A 296 -1.75 38.26 6.38
N ASP A 297 -0.51 37.81 6.49
CA ASP A 297 0.66 38.43 5.86
C ASP A 297 0.69 38.17 4.35
N GLN A 298 1.76 38.60 3.68
CA GLN A 298 1.89 38.42 2.24
C GLN A 298 1.99 36.95 1.81
N ALA A 299 2.59 36.07 2.63
CA ALA A 299 2.73 34.65 2.33
C ALA A 299 1.38 33.94 2.45
N ASP A 300 0.62 34.24 3.52
CA ASP A 300 -0.72 33.68 3.73
C ASP A 300 -1.70 34.14 2.63
N ARG A 301 -1.63 35.41 2.19
CA ARG A 301 -2.42 35.92 1.05
C ARG A 301 -2.07 35.22 -0.27
N ARG A 302 -0.77 35.05 -0.56
CA ARG A 302 -0.32 34.30 -1.75
C ARG A 302 -0.85 32.87 -1.75
N LEU A 303 -0.89 32.22 -0.58
CA LEU A 303 -1.41 30.87 -0.44
C LEU A 303 -2.94 30.81 -0.60
N LEU A 304 -3.67 31.84 -0.16
CA LEU A 304 -5.12 31.97 -0.45
C LEU A 304 -5.40 32.12 -1.95
N ASP A 305 -4.60 32.92 -2.66
CA ASP A 305 -4.77 33.18 -4.09
C ASP A 305 -4.33 31.98 -4.95
N ARG A 306 -3.24 31.32 -4.57
CA ARG A 306 -2.59 30.24 -5.33
C ARG A 306 -2.35 29.01 -4.46
N CYS A 307 -3.40 28.54 -3.79
CA CYS A 307 -3.33 27.29 -3.02
C CYS A 307 -3.01 26.12 -3.98
N PRO A 308 -2.09 25.22 -3.61
CA PRO A 308 -1.83 24.01 -4.38
C PRO A 308 -3.12 23.24 -4.70
N PRO A 309 -3.28 22.72 -5.93
CA PRO A 309 -4.45 21.97 -6.30
C PRO A 309 -4.52 20.63 -5.54
N SER A 310 -5.74 20.16 -5.31
CA SER A 310 -6.02 18.85 -4.72
C SER A 310 -6.63 17.91 -5.74
N PHE A 311 -6.07 16.71 -5.87
CA PHE A 311 -6.50 15.69 -6.82
C PHE A 311 -6.86 14.37 -6.12
N THR A 312 -7.46 13.44 -6.86
CA THR A 312 -7.36 12.03 -6.47
C THR A 312 -5.96 11.52 -6.80
N ILE A 313 -5.46 10.50 -6.10
CA ILE A 313 -4.15 9.88 -6.42
C ILE A 313 -4.14 9.41 -7.89
N HIS A 314 -5.21 8.77 -8.35
CA HIS A 314 -5.37 8.36 -9.74
C HIS A 314 -5.24 9.53 -10.73
N ARG A 315 -5.86 10.68 -10.43
CA ARG A 315 -5.78 11.87 -11.28
C ARG A 315 -4.39 12.52 -11.24
N LEU A 316 -3.75 12.55 -10.08
CA LEU A 316 -2.36 13.01 -9.93
C LEU A 316 -1.43 12.17 -10.81
N LEU A 317 -1.58 10.84 -10.78
CA LEU A 317 -0.78 9.90 -11.57
C LEU A 317 -1.20 9.80 -13.05
N GLY A 318 -2.18 10.60 -13.49
CA GLY A 318 -2.64 10.61 -14.88
C GLY A 318 -3.25 9.29 -15.33
N TYR A 319 -4.03 8.64 -14.46
CA TYR A 319 -4.69 7.37 -14.77
C TYR A 319 -5.64 7.49 -15.97
N SER A 320 -5.48 6.60 -16.94
CA SER A 320 -6.34 6.49 -18.12
C SER A 320 -7.20 5.23 -18.03
N PRO A 321 -8.52 5.33 -17.76
CA PRO A 321 -9.39 4.17 -17.65
C PRO A 321 -9.45 3.32 -18.93
N GLY A 322 -9.36 3.96 -20.11
CA GLY A 322 -9.40 3.23 -21.38
C GLY A 322 -8.14 2.42 -21.70
N LYS A 323 -7.02 2.69 -21.02
CA LYS A 323 -5.75 1.97 -21.20
C LYS A 323 -5.32 1.20 -19.95
N GLU A 324 -6.02 1.38 -18.82
CA GLU A 324 -5.64 0.88 -17.50
C GLU A 324 -4.17 1.19 -17.14
N GLN A 325 -3.72 2.39 -17.50
CA GLN A 325 -2.32 2.82 -17.38
C GLN A 325 -2.21 4.17 -16.70
N PHE A 326 -1.11 4.34 -15.98
CA PHE A 326 -0.69 5.61 -15.39
C PHE A 326 0.28 6.32 -16.33
N TRP A 327 0.05 7.62 -16.55
CA TRP A 327 0.93 8.44 -17.39
C TRP A 327 2.25 8.76 -16.69
N TYR A 328 2.22 8.99 -15.38
CA TYR A 328 3.42 9.28 -14.59
C TYR A 328 3.99 8.01 -13.97
N ASN A 329 5.31 7.84 -14.09
CA ASN A 329 6.09 6.65 -13.67
C ASN A 329 7.59 7.01 -13.62
N GLU A 330 8.49 6.03 -13.44
CA GLU A 330 9.94 6.32 -13.32
C GLU A 330 10.56 6.94 -14.58
N GLN A 331 9.98 6.72 -15.77
CA GLN A 331 10.46 7.29 -17.03
C GLN A 331 9.85 8.67 -17.32
N ASN A 332 8.73 8.98 -16.68
CA ASN A 332 8.02 10.26 -16.78
C ASN A 332 7.55 10.67 -15.39
N PRO A 333 8.46 11.18 -14.53
CA PRO A 333 8.13 11.49 -13.15
C PRO A 333 7.22 12.73 -13.04
N LEU A 334 6.55 12.84 -11.90
CA LEU A 334 5.83 14.02 -11.45
C LEU A 334 6.77 15.23 -11.40
N ALA A 335 6.26 16.40 -11.77
CA ALA A 335 7.02 17.64 -11.74
C ALA A 335 7.19 18.16 -10.30
N GLU A 336 6.29 17.76 -9.42
CA GLU A 336 6.16 18.19 -8.04
C GLU A 336 7.33 17.76 -7.17
N GLU A 337 7.81 18.71 -6.37
CA GLU A 337 8.90 18.53 -5.41
C GLU A 337 8.38 18.05 -4.05
N LEU A 338 7.09 18.24 -3.77
CA LEU A 338 6.42 17.74 -2.56
C LEU A 338 5.03 17.21 -2.90
N VAL A 339 4.77 15.96 -2.52
CA VAL A 339 3.45 15.34 -2.62
C VAL A 339 2.91 15.08 -1.22
N ILE A 340 1.71 15.60 -0.93
CA ILE A 340 1.01 15.40 0.34
C ILE A 340 -0.25 14.57 0.09
N ILE A 341 -0.33 13.39 0.71
CA ILE A 341 -1.46 12.46 0.60
C ILE A 341 -2.25 12.45 1.91
N ASP A 342 -3.51 12.90 1.89
CA ASP A 342 -4.45 12.69 3.01
C ASP A 342 -5.27 11.41 2.81
N GLU A 343 -5.79 10.85 3.91
CA GLU A 343 -6.47 9.54 3.95
C GLU A 343 -5.61 8.39 3.38
N SER A 344 -4.30 8.43 3.60
CA SER A 344 -3.34 7.41 3.14
C SER A 344 -3.54 6.02 3.76
N SER A 345 -4.45 5.84 4.72
CA SER A 345 -4.84 4.53 5.23
C SER A 345 -5.52 3.66 4.17
N MET A 346 -6.09 4.27 3.12
CA MET A 346 -6.67 3.57 1.97
C MET A 346 -5.67 3.30 0.84
N LEU A 347 -4.38 3.60 1.03
CA LEU A 347 -3.35 3.36 0.02
C LEU A 347 -2.89 1.90 0.08
N ASP A 348 -3.31 1.09 -0.91
CA ASP A 348 -2.83 -0.28 -1.10
C ASP A 348 -1.40 -0.35 -1.66
N LEU A 349 -0.83 -1.56 -1.70
CA LEU A 349 0.54 -1.79 -2.15
C LEU A 349 0.76 -1.41 -3.63
N ALA A 350 -0.21 -1.70 -4.50
CA ALA A 350 -0.07 -1.47 -5.94
C ALA A 350 -0.09 0.03 -6.25
N LEU A 351 -0.98 0.79 -5.65
CA LEU A 351 -1.06 2.23 -5.81
C LEU A 351 0.13 2.93 -5.13
N ALA A 352 0.63 2.40 -4.01
CA ALA A 352 1.87 2.87 -3.39
C ALA A 352 3.08 2.66 -4.32
N ASP A 353 3.20 1.51 -5.00
CA ASP A 353 4.24 1.27 -6.00
C ASP A 353 4.21 2.33 -7.11
N GLN A 354 3.02 2.55 -7.69
CA GLN A 354 2.83 3.53 -8.77
C GLN A 354 3.17 4.95 -8.30
N LEU A 355 2.71 5.34 -7.11
CA LEU A 355 3.03 6.64 -6.52
C LEU A 355 4.53 6.82 -6.34
N LEU A 356 5.22 5.87 -5.69
CA LEU A 356 6.64 5.97 -5.39
C LEU A 356 7.50 6.00 -6.65
N ARG A 357 7.13 5.23 -7.69
CA ARG A 357 7.82 5.24 -8.98
C ARG A 357 7.64 6.55 -9.74
N ALA A 358 6.49 7.21 -9.57
CA ALA A 358 6.21 8.48 -10.21
C ALA A 358 6.90 9.67 -9.51
N LEU A 359 7.45 9.51 -8.31
CA LEU A 359 8.16 10.60 -7.64
C LEU A 359 9.49 10.92 -8.34
N ARG A 360 9.72 12.20 -8.66
CA ARG A 360 11.02 12.66 -9.16
C ARG A 360 12.12 12.46 -8.10
N PRO A 361 13.39 12.27 -8.51
CA PRO A 361 14.52 12.30 -7.59
C PRO A 361 14.52 13.59 -6.75
N GLY A 362 14.76 13.44 -5.45
CA GLY A 362 14.74 14.55 -4.49
C GLY A 362 13.34 14.93 -3.97
N ALA A 363 12.24 14.45 -4.55
CA ALA A 363 10.90 14.79 -4.07
C ALA A 363 10.66 14.33 -2.62
N GLY A 364 9.85 15.10 -1.91
CA GLY A 364 9.31 14.80 -0.59
C GLY A 364 7.91 14.18 -0.66
N LEU A 365 7.60 13.30 0.29
CA LEU A 365 6.30 12.63 0.43
C LEU A 365 5.78 12.76 1.87
N VAL A 366 4.59 13.35 2.04
CA VAL A 366 3.92 13.40 3.35
C VAL A 366 2.67 12.55 3.29
N LEU A 367 2.59 11.52 4.13
CA LEU A 367 1.45 10.64 4.26
C LEU A 367 0.67 10.99 5.54
N LEU A 368 -0.58 11.40 5.40
CA LEU A 368 -1.49 11.65 6.52
C LEU A 368 -2.62 10.63 6.49
N GLY A 369 -2.98 10.07 7.63
CA GLY A 369 -4.03 9.06 7.70
C GLY A 369 -4.31 8.61 9.12
N ASP A 370 -5.01 7.50 9.25
CA ASP A 370 -5.26 6.84 10.52
C ASP A 370 -4.90 5.36 10.38
N ALA A 371 -3.82 4.95 11.03
CA ALA A 371 -3.35 3.57 10.95
C ALA A 371 -4.35 2.55 11.55
N ASP A 372 -5.26 3.00 12.41
CA ASP A 372 -6.27 2.17 13.08
C ASP A 372 -7.62 2.13 12.33
N GLN A 373 -7.79 2.94 11.28
CA GLN A 373 -8.98 2.89 10.43
C GLN A 373 -9.00 1.66 9.51
N LEU A 374 -10.11 1.52 8.77
CA LEU A 374 -10.26 0.47 7.77
C LEU A 374 -9.07 0.47 6.80
N PRO A 375 -8.48 -0.71 6.53
CA PRO A 375 -7.38 -0.86 5.59
C PRO A 375 -7.86 -0.61 4.14
N PRO A 376 -6.93 -0.58 3.17
CA PRO A 376 -7.29 -0.58 1.75
C PRO A 376 -8.13 -1.81 1.38
N ILE A 377 -8.85 -1.72 0.26
CA ILE A 377 -9.64 -2.84 -0.28
C ILE A 377 -8.71 -3.92 -0.86
N GLU A 378 -7.65 -3.50 -1.53
CA GLU A 378 -6.63 -4.37 -2.12
C GLU A 378 -5.51 -4.69 -1.11
N ALA A 379 -4.66 -5.67 -1.45
CA ALA A 379 -3.60 -6.14 -0.58
C ALA A 379 -2.56 -5.06 -0.21
N GLY A 380 -2.16 -5.08 1.07
CA GLY A 380 -1.06 -4.30 1.64
C GLY A 380 -1.51 -3.07 2.44
N THR A 381 -0.91 -2.89 3.62
CA THR A 381 -1.24 -1.81 4.56
C THR A 381 -0.07 -0.85 4.79
N VAL A 382 0.34 -0.15 3.73
CA VAL A 382 1.59 0.66 3.71
C VAL A 382 1.68 1.64 4.87
N LEU A 383 0.61 2.39 5.15
CA LEU A 383 0.61 3.37 6.26
C LEU A 383 0.84 2.70 7.62
N ARG A 384 0.15 1.59 7.88
CA ARG A 384 0.22 0.86 9.14
C ARG A 384 1.60 0.26 9.35
N ASP A 385 2.18 -0.30 8.30
CA ASP A 385 3.51 -0.91 8.33
C ASP A 385 4.60 0.15 8.53
N LEU A 386 4.47 1.32 7.89
CA LEU A 386 5.34 2.47 8.15
C LEU A 386 5.23 2.96 9.59
N CYS A 387 4.03 3.02 10.17
CA CYS A 387 3.84 3.41 11.57
C CYS A 387 4.50 2.44 12.57
N ARG A 388 4.66 1.17 12.19
CA ARG A 388 5.31 0.12 12.99
C ARG A 388 6.80 -0.06 12.66
N SER A 389 7.30 0.62 11.64
CA SER A 389 8.68 0.49 11.18
C SER A 389 9.66 1.11 12.18
N LYS A 390 10.55 0.27 12.73
CA LYS A 390 11.63 0.72 13.62
C LYS A 390 12.54 1.74 12.94
N ARG A 391 12.91 1.49 11.68
CA ARG A 391 13.76 2.39 10.89
C ARG A 391 13.12 3.76 10.70
N ALA A 392 11.82 3.80 10.42
CA ALA A 392 11.10 5.07 10.25
C ALA A 392 11.01 5.83 11.59
N ALA A 393 10.83 5.13 12.71
CA ALA A 393 10.82 5.72 14.04
C ALA A 393 12.22 6.25 14.45
N GLU A 394 13.29 5.47 14.23
CA GLU A 394 14.68 5.84 14.52
C GLU A 394 15.13 7.08 13.74
N GLN A 395 14.65 7.23 12.50
CA GLN A 395 14.92 8.38 11.64
C GLN A 395 13.92 9.53 11.85
N ASN A 396 13.10 9.47 12.91
CA ASN A 396 12.08 10.46 13.26
C ASN A 396 11.17 10.85 12.08
N ARG A 397 10.70 9.86 11.31
CA ARG A 397 9.82 10.06 10.13
C ARG A 397 8.34 9.84 10.44
N VAL A 398 7.99 9.38 11.65
CA VAL A 398 6.63 8.99 12.03
C VAL A 398 6.17 9.77 13.25
N VAL A 399 5.00 10.39 13.17
CA VAL A 399 4.35 11.08 14.29
C VAL A 399 2.93 10.56 14.47
N ILE A 400 2.60 10.16 15.70
CA ILE A 400 1.26 9.66 16.07
C ILE A 400 0.56 10.72 16.94
N LEU A 401 -0.62 11.17 16.49
CA LEU A 401 -1.42 12.19 17.15
C LEU A 401 -2.36 11.54 18.18
N GLY A 402 -2.20 11.90 19.46
CA GLY A 402 -2.96 11.29 20.56
C GLY A 402 -4.30 11.95 20.94
N LYS A 403 -4.58 13.18 20.48
CA LYS A 403 -5.79 13.95 20.89
C LYS A 403 -6.74 14.17 19.71
N SER A 404 -8.03 13.88 19.89
CA SER A 404 -9.11 14.28 18.96
C SER A 404 -9.80 15.55 19.48
N TYR A 405 -9.95 16.55 18.62
CA TYR A 405 -10.56 17.84 18.95
C TYR A 405 -12.05 17.90 18.55
N ARG A 406 -12.52 17.02 17.66
CA ARG A 406 -13.96 16.90 17.32
C ARG A 406 -14.81 16.34 18.45
N ALA A 407 -14.24 15.47 19.29
CA ALA A 407 -14.95 14.88 20.43
C ALA A 407 -15.35 15.93 21.50
N ARG A 408 -14.71 17.11 21.51
CA ARG A 408 -15.13 18.22 22.38
C ARG A 408 -16.41 18.91 21.91
N GLU A 409 -16.69 18.93 20.60
CA GLU A 409 -17.95 19.48 20.07
C GLU A 409 -19.11 18.51 20.32
N GLU A 410 -18.96 17.20 20.09
CA GLU A 410 -20.02 16.22 20.38
C GLU A 410 -20.33 16.08 21.88
N ALA A 411 -19.30 16.20 22.75
CA ALA A 411 -19.52 16.22 24.20
C ALA A 411 -20.12 17.54 24.71
N ALA A 412 -19.92 18.65 23.98
CA ALA A 412 -20.52 19.95 24.31
C ALA A 412 -21.95 20.10 23.74
N GLU A 413 -22.26 19.42 22.64
CA GLU A 413 -23.59 19.44 21.99
C GLU A 413 -24.54 18.32 22.43
N GLY A 414 -24.13 17.45 23.37
CA GLY A 414 -25.05 16.62 24.14
C GLY A 414 -26.14 15.94 23.30
N ARG A 415 -25.76 15.05 22.39
CA ARG A 415 -26.66 13.99 21.93
C ARG A 415 -26.24 12.68 22.55
N SER A 416 -26.75 12.43 23.75
CA SER A 416 -26.92 11.07 24.26
C SER A 416 -27.79 10.31 23.26
N ILE A 417 -27.21 9.29 22.62
CA ILE A 417 -27.94 8.12 22.15
C ILE A 417 -27.24 6.91 22.75
#